data_AF-G0PFM6-F1
#
_entry.id   AF-G0PFM6-F1
#
_cell.length_a   1.000
_cell.length_b   1.000
_cell.length_c   1.000
_cell.angle_alpha   90.00
_cell.angle_beta   90.00
_cell.angle_gamma   90.00
#
_symmetry.space_group_name_H-M   'P 1'
#
loop_
_entity.id
_entity.type
_entity.pdbx_description
1 polymer ?
#
loop_
_entity_poly.entity_id
_entity_poly.type
_entity_poly.pdbx_seq_one_letter_code
_entity_poly.pdbx_strand_id
1 'polypeptide(L)'
;MKGSTIGTETKECGKETDYCYNGTADISTFSKFQKAGCNTVICQFHANKCFDQNVSGQQLTFCCCNTGDLCNGGAVTDSGSLFDRGLSVLKGLVSAGKK
;
A
#
# COMPACT_ATOMS: atom_id res chain seq x y z
N MET A 1 12.90 -6.05 9.85
CA MET A 1 12.96 -6.66 8.50
C MET A 1 12.60 -5.51 7.54
N LYS A 2 12.28 -5.71 6.26
CA LYS A 2 11.60 -4.65 5.48
C LYS A 2 10.47 -5.29 4.68
N GLY A 3 9.23 -5.15 5.15
CA GLY A 3 8.02 -5.64 4.46
C GLY A 3 7.26 -4.54 3.69
N SER A 4 6.35 -4.92 2.79
CA SER A 4 5.52 -4.02 1.98
C SER A 4 4.10 -4.59 1.83
N THR A 5 3.04 -3.77 2.00
CA THR A 5 1.63 -4.27 2.03
C THR A 5 0.64 -3.39 1.25
N ILE A 6 -0.24 -4.04 0.46
CA ILE A 6 -1.56 -3.53 0.02
C ILE A 6 -2.59 -4.63 0.24
N GLY A 7 -3.69 -4.33 0.93
CA GLY A 7 -4.63 -5.37 1.39
C GLY A 7 -4.00 -6.24 2.49
N THR A 8 -4.15 -7.57 2.41
CA THR A 8 -3.54 -8.53 3.35
C THR A 8 -2.22 -9.13 2.86
N GLU A 9 -1.79 -8.79 1.64
CA GLU A 9 -0.59 -9.37 1.01
C GLU A 9 0.65 -8.59 1.44
N THR A 10 1.57 -9.27 2.12
CA THR A 10 2.84 -8.70 2.57
C THR A 10 4.00 -9.34 1.82
N LYS A 11 4.85 -8.53 1.21
CA LYS A 11 6.09 -8.99 0.55
C LYS A 11 7.32 -8.53 1.33
N GLU A 12 8.20 -9.46 1.65
CA GLU A 12 9.54 -9.15 2.18
C GLU A 12 10.45 -8.65 1.06
N CYS A 13 11.17 -7.55 1.33
CA CYS A 13 12.19 -7.02 0.44
C CYS A 13 13.53 -7.73 0.69
N GLY A 14 14.13 -8.28 -0.36
CA GLY A 14 15.25 -9.22 -0.24
C GLY A 14 16.63 -8.58 -0.12
N LYS A 15 16.77 -7.27 -0.39
CA LYS A 15 18.05 -6.54 -0.29
C LYS A 15 17.94 -5.41 0.73
N GLU A 16 19.04 -5.12 1.43
CA GLU A 16 19.10 -3.97 2.35
C GLU A 16 18.90 -2.62 1.64
N THR A 17 19.31 -2.56 0.36
CA THR A 17 19.12 -1.40 -0.52
C THR A 17 17.72 -1.29 -1.12
N ASP A 18 16.84 -2.27 -0.88
CA ASP A 18 15.48 -2.20 -1.39
C ASP A 18 14.68 -1.11 -0.66
N TYR A 19 13.80 -0.50 -1.44
CA TYR A 19 12.78 0.41 -0.97
C TYR A 19 11.42 -0.27 -1.12
N CYS A 20 10.52 -0.03 -0.19
CA CYS A 20 9.12 -0.34 -0.39
C CYS A 20 8.53 0.68 -1.36
N TYR A 21 7.59 0.27 -2.20
CA TYR A 21 6.82 1.19 -3.03
C TYR A 21 5.33 0.90 -2.98
N ASN A 22 4.52 1.95 -3.18
CA ASN A 22 3.12 1.87 -3.51
C ASN A 22 2.90 2.62 -4.83
N GLY A 23 2.24 1.97 -5.80
CA GLY A 23 1.89 2.52 -7.09
C GLY A 23 0.37 2.56 -7.25
N THR A 24 -0.18 3.71 -7.65
CA THR A 24 -1.61 3.90 -7.88
C THR A 24 -1.86 4.48 -9.28
N ALA A 25 -2.83 3.97 -10.01
CA ALA A 25 -3.29 4.55 -11.26
C ALA A 25 -4.82 4.60 -11.32
N ASP A 26 -5.36 5.69 -11.86
CA ASP A 26 -6.75 5.75 -12.27
C ASP A 26 -6.87 5.00 -13.61
N ILE A 27 -7.58 3.86 -13.62
CA ILE A 27 -7.81 3.05 -14.83
C ILE A 27 -9.07 3.55 -15.56
N SER A 28 -10.03 4.07 -14.80
CA SER A 28 -11.26 4.68 -15.28
C SER A 28 -11.81 5.64 -14.22
N THR A 29 -12.85 6.41 -14.56
CA THR A 29 -13.54 7.32 -13.61
C THR A 29 -14.00 6.61 -12.31
N PHE A 30 -14.19 5.30 -12.34
CA PHE A 30 -14.74 4.52 -11.22
C PHE A 30 -13.78 3.46 -10.68
N SER A 31 -12.52 3.40 -11.14
CA SER A 31 -11.61 2.33 -10.73
C SER A 31 -10.16 2.81 -10.60
N LYS A 32 -9.58 2.53 -9.42
CA LYS A 32 -8.19 2.77 -9.09
C LYS A 32 -7.45 1.44 -9.00
N PHE A 33 -6.38 1.30 -9.77
CA PHE A 33 -5.42 0.23 -9.63
C PHE A 33 -4.42 0.60 -8.52
N GLN A 34 -4.10 -0.34 -7.64
CA GLN A 34 -3.10 -0.17 -6.59
C GLN A 34 -2.16 -1.38 -6.57
N LYS A 35 -0.86 -1.14 -6.43
CA LYS A 35 0.16 -2.19 -6.34
C LYS A 35 1.29 -1.81 -5.41
N ALA A 36 1.67 -2.72 -4.52
CA ALA A 36 2.82 -2.57 -3.63
C ALA A 36 3.89 -3.59 -3.96
N GLY A 37 5.12 -3.25 -3.61
CA GLY A 37 6.23 -4.18 -3.68
C GLY A 37 7.53 -3.56 -3.19
N CYS A 38 8.62 -4.10 -3.70
CA CYS A 38 9.99 -3.67 -3.41
C CYS A 38 10.70 -3.33 -4.73
N ASN A 39 11.45 -2.23 -4.77
CA ASN A 39 12.24 -1.85 -5.94
C ASN A 39 13.47 -1.04 -5.51
N THR A 40 14.68 -1.49 -5.86
CA THR A 40 15.90 -0.70 -5.66
C THR A 40 16.11 0.33 -6.78
N VAL A 41 15.98 -0.10 -8.05
CA VAL A 41 16.46 0.63 -9.22
C VAL A 41 15.77 1.99 -9.40
N ILE A 42 14.45 2.02 -9.27
CA ILE A 42 13.67 3.26 -9.48
C ILE A 42 13.71 4.10 -8.21
N CYS A 43 13.52 3.46 -7.05
CA CYS A 43 13.40 4.16 -5.79
C CYS A 43 14.70 4.75 -5.26
N GLN A 44 15.88 4.32 -5.72
CA GLN A 44 17.14 5.01 -5.37
C GLN A 44 17.15 6.47 -5.87
N PHE A 45 16.51 6.76 -7.01
CA PHE A 45 16.38 8.12 -7.56
C PHE A 45 15.20 8.87 -6.95
N HIS A 46 14.22 8.12 -6.42
CA HIS A 46 13.00 8.64 -5.82
C HIS A 46 12.86 8.31 -4.32
N ALA A 47 13.98 8.30 -3.61
CA ALA A 47 14.02 7.90 -2.20
C ALA A 47 13.09 8.76 -1.34
N ASN A 48 12.20 8.10 -0.58
CA ASN A 48 11.28 8.73 0.38
C ASN A 48 10.40 9.83 -0.21
N LYS A 49 10.04 9.72 -1.50
CA LYS A 49 9.14 10.66 -2.18
C LYS A 49 8.22 9.95 -3.14
N CYS A 50 7.16 10.65 -3.53
CA CYS A 50 6.28 10.26 -4.62
C CYS A 50 6.66 10.96 -5.92
N PHE A 51 6.36 10.33 -7.04
CA PHE A 51 6.53 10.89 -8.37
C PHE A 51 5.47 10.32 -9.31
N ASP A 52 5.06 11.16 -10.25
CA ASP A 52 4.04 10.81 -11.24
C ASP A 52 4.71 10.45 -12.56
N GLN A 53 4.17 9.45 -13.23
CA GLN A 53 4.58 9.02 -14.56
C GLN A 53 3.33 8.84 -15.43
N ASN A 54 3.41 9.30 -16.68
CA ASN A 54 2.37 9.02 -17.66
C ASN A 54 2.75 7.74 -18.43
N VAL A 55 1.93 6.71 -18.34
CA VAL A 55 2.15 5.44 -19.05
C VAL A 55 0.91 5.14 -19.87
N SER A 56 1.05 5.16 -21.20
CA SER A 56 -0.06 4.90 -22.12
C SER A 56 -1.27 5.83 -21.91
N GLY A 57 -1.02 7.10 -21.56
CA GLY A 57 -2.06 8.10 -21.29
C GLY A 57 -2.66 8.03 -19.89
N GLN A 58 -2.29 7.04 -19.08
CA GLN A 58 -2.74 6.90 -17.69
C GLN A 58 -1.74 7.55 -16.75
N GLN A 59 -2.24 8.31 -15.77
CA GLN A 59 -1.41 8.89 -14.72
C GLN A 59 -1.18 7.84 -13.63
N LEU A 60 0.07 7.45 -13.46
CA LEU A 60 0.52 6.49 -12.47
C LEU A 60 1.39 7.21 -11.44
N THR A 61 0.97 7.19 -10.18
CA THR A 61 1.73 7.76 -9.06
C THR A 61 2.48 6.64 -8.36
N PHE A 62 3.79 6.79 -8.18
CA PHE A 62 4.63 5.89 -7.40
C PHE A 62 5.20 6.61 -6.19
N CYS A 63 5.04 6.01 -5.00
CA CYS A 63 5.65 6.46 -3.76
C CYS A 63 6.66 5.43 -3.29
N CYS A 64 7.90 5.85 -3.08
CA CYS A 64 8.98 5.01 -2.59
C CYS A 64 9.35 5.40 -1.15
N CYS A 65 9.69 4.42 -0.31
CA CYS A 65 10.17 4.66 1.05
C CYS A 65 11.14 3.57 1.52
N ASN A 66 12.07 3.91 2.41
CA ASN A 66 12.97 2.93 3.02
C ASN A 66 13.17 3.14 4.54
N THR A 67 12.29 3.93 5.16
CA THR A 67 12.36 4.34 6.57
C THR A 67 12.01 3.24 7.58
N GLY A 68 11.45 2.12 7.13
CA GLY A 68 11.12 1.00 8.00
C GLY A 68 10.28 -0.06 7.30
N ASP A 69 9.92 -1.09 8.06
CA ASP A 69 8.96 -2.11 7.68
C ASP A 69 7.60 -1.48 7.33
N LEU A 70 7.00 -1.91 6.21
CA LEU A 70 5.67 -1.51 5.76
C LEU A 70 5.50 0.01 5.59
N CYS A 71 6.58 0.76 5.33
CA CYS A 71 6.54 2.22 5.23
C CYS A 71 5.66 2.74 4.08
N ASN A 72 5.32 1.88 3.12
CA ASN A 72 4.42 2.16 2.01
C ASN A 72 2.95 1.83 2.35
N GLY A 73 2.66 1.49 3.61
CA GLY A 73 1.33 1.34 4.17
C GLY A 73 0.69 2.70 4.41
N GLY A 74 -0.11 3.14 3.44
CA GLY A 74 -0.90 4.37 3.51
C GLY A 74 -2.19 4.19 2.71
N ALA A 75 -3.30 4.56 3.34
CA ALA A 75 -4.71 4.39 2.98
C ALA A 75 -5.03 3.59 1.70
N VAL A 76 -5.48 2.37 1.90
CA VAL A 76 -6.36 1.68 0.97
C VAL A 76 -7.68 2.47 0.93
N THR A 77 -7.76 3.57 0.16
CA THR A 77 -9.05 4.17 -0.20
C THR A 77 -9.65 3.35 -1.34
N ASP A 78 -9.92 2.09 -1.06
CA ASP A 78 -11.10 1.47 -1.66
C ASP A 78 -12.28 1.99 -0.85
N SER A 79 -13.44 2.16 -1.48
CA SER A 79 -14.71 2.50 -0.85
C SER A 79 -15.22 1.43 0.14
N GLY A 80 -14.32 0.76 0.87
CA GLY A 80 -14.55 -0.31 1.83
C GLY A 80 -14.27 0.06 3.29
N SER A 81 -14.07 1.34 3.63
CA SER A 81 -13.85 1.78 5.04
C SER A 81 -15.09 1.61 5.95
N LEU A 82 -16.20 1.11 5.42
CA LEU A 82 -17.38 0.74 6.22
C LEU A 82 -17.29 -0.69 6.78
N PHE A 83 -16.54 -1.61 6.15
CA PHE A 83 -16.45 -2.99 6.62
C PHE A 83 -15.29 -3.25 7.58
N ASP A 84 -14.19 -2.50 7.51
CA ASP A 84 -13.04 -2.71 8.41
C ASP A 84 -13.31 -2.25 9.86
N ARG A 85 -14.05 -1.13 10.02
CA ARG A 85 -14.60 -0.74 11.33
C ARG A 85 -15.69 -1.70 11.81
N GLY A 86 -16.46 -2.29 10.88
CA GLY A 86 -17.50 -3.27 11.21
C GLY A 86 -16.92 -4.57 11.79
N LEU A 87 -15.84 -5.10 11.20
CA LEU A 87 -15.19 -6.33 11.69
C LEU A 87 -14.50 -6.14 13.04
N SER A 88 -13.90 -4.97 13.29
CA SER A 88 -13.33 -4.64 14.60
C SER A 88 -14.41 -4.47 15.68
N VAL A 89 -15.57 -3.88 15.35
CA VAL A 89 -16.71 -3.77 16.28
C VAL A 89 -17.36 -5.13 16.54
N LEU A 90 -17.52 -5.99 15.53
CA LEU A 90 -18.05 -7.35 15.72
C LEU A 90 -17.11 -8.24 16.56
N LYS A 91 -15.78 -8.13 16.38
CA LYS A 91 -14.81 -8.82 17.25
C LYS A 91 -14.93 -8.36 18.70
N GLY A 92 -15.18 -7.08 18.95
CA GLY A 92 -15.44 -6.56 20.30
C GLY A 92 -16.73 -7.11 20.92
N LEU A 93 -17.80 -7.24 20.13
CA LEU A 93 -19.10 -7.77 20.59
C LEU A 93 -19.06 -9.29 20.83
N VAL A 94 -18.32 -10.06 20.03
CA VAL A 94 -18.22 -11.53 20.20
C VAL A 94 -17.41 -11.91 21.45
N SER A 95 -16.52 -11.04 21.91
CA SER A 95 -15.77 -11.22 23.17
C SER A 95 -16.53 -10.75 24.41
N ALA A 96 -17.54 -9.89 24.26
CA ALA A 96 -18.37 -9.41 25.37
C ALA A 96 -19.58 -10.32 25.67
N GLY A 97 -19.98 -11.19 24.75
CA GLY A 97 -21.14 -12.08 24.88
C GLY A 97 -20.85 -13.45 25.53
N LYS A 98 -19.65 -13.69 26.06
CA LYS A 98 -19.29 -14.94 26.73
C LYS A 98 -19.11 -14.73 28.23
N LYS A 99 -20.23 -14.50 28.92
CA LYS A 99 -20.43 -14.83 30.34
C LYS A 99 -21.82 -15.41 30.51
#